data_AF-A0A0J0YCW1-F1
#
_entry.id   AF-A0A0J0YCW1-F1
#
_cell.length_a   1.000
_cell.length_b   1.000
_cell.length_c   1.000
_cell.angle_alpha   90.00
_cell.angle_beta   90.00
_cell.angle_gamma   90.00
#
_symmetry.space_group_name_H-M   'P 1'
#
loop_
_entity.id
_entity.type
_entity.pdbx_description
1 polymer ?
#
loop_
_entity_poly.entity_id
_entity_poly.type
_entity_poly.pdbx_seq_one_letter_code
_entity_poly.pdbx_strand_id
1 'polypeptide(L)'
;RDGAVLSMVLRIFLRVIAQTLQTHSPGAAHMDKAGLHIGAIAFIHRFGSSLNEHVHFHVCVVDGVFEEVEGEGDADATPRISSPGVIFHAATGIDAATVAPVQTTLQKRILRAFVARGLLENCDAKDMLGYKHSGFSV
;
A
#
# COMPACT_ATOMS: atom_id res chain seq x y z
N ARG A 1 -2.33 10.79 -20.28
CA ARG A 1 -1.99 11.82 -19.28
C ARG A 1 -1.74 11.10 -17.94
N ASP A 2 -0.56 11.34 -17.38
CA ASP A 2 -0.05 11.03 -16.03
C ASP A 2 -0.14 9.62 -15.41
N GLY A 3 -0.11 8.57 -16.23
CA GLY A 3 0.05 7.18 -15.73
C GLY A 3 1.28 6.97 -14.83
N ALA A 4 2.36 7.73 -15.05
CA ALA A 4 3.56 7.69 -14.21
C ALA A 4 3.32 8.28 -12.81
N VAL A 5 2.59 9.39 -12.70
CA VAL A 5 2.24 10.02 -11.42
C VAL A 5 1.30 9.10 -10.63
N LEU A 6 0.29 8.55 -11.29
CA LEU A 6 -0.66 7.63 -10.66
C LEU A 6 0.02 6.35 -10.16
N SER A 7 0.91 5.78 -10.98
CA SER A 7 1.70 4.60 -10.58
C SER A 7 2.62 4.90 -9.40
N MET A 8 3.21 6.09 -9.35
CA MET A 8 4.06 6.53 -8.25
C MET A 8 3.27 6.68 -6.95
N VAL A 9 2.11 7.35 -6.99
CA VAL A 9 1.22 7.51 -5.83
C VAL A 9 0.76 6.15 -5.32
N LEU A 10 0.30 5.26 -6.21
CA LEU A 10 -0.13 3.91 -5.84
C LEU A 10 1.01 3.09 -5.21
N ARG A 11 2.24 3.18 -5.75
CA ARG A 11 3.42 2.51 -5.16
C ARG A 11 3.76 3.03 -3.76
N ILE A 12 3.64 4.34 -3.54
CA ILE A 12 3.83 4.92 -2.20
C ILE A 12 2.74 4.39 -1.26
N PHE A 13 1.49 4.38 -1.72
CA PHE A 13 0.34 3.88 -0.96
C PHE A 13 0.55 2.43 -0.51
N LEU A 14 0.72 1.52 -1.47
CA LEU A 14 0.90 0.09 -1.20
C LEU A 14 2.11 -0.19 -0.32
N ARG A 15 3.20 0.57 -0.46
CA ARG A 15 4.39 0.42 0.39
C ARG A 15 4.13 0.82 1.84
N VAL A 16 3.39 1.92 2.08
CA VAL A 16 3.04 2.31 3.45
C VAL A 16 2.09 1.27 4.06
N ILE A 17 1.08 0.82 3.32
CA ILE A 17 0.15 -0.22 3.80
C ILE A 17 0.89 -1.53 4.12
N ALA A 18 1.77 -2.00 3.24
CA ALA A 18 2.58 -3.19 3.50
C ALA A 18 3.43 -3.05 4.78
N GLN A 19 4.09 -1.90 4.96
CA GLN A 19 4.87 -1.62 6.18
C GLN A 19 4.01 -1.66 7.45
N THR A 20 2.80 -1.10 7.38
CA THR A 20 1.84 -1.15 8.49
C THR A 20 1.38 -2.57 8.77
N LEU A 21 0.93 -3.31 7.76
CA LEU A 21 0.43 -4.68 7.93
C LEU A 21 1.52 -5.63 8.45
N GLN A 22 2.74 -5.54 7.93
CA GLN A 22 3.89 -6.30 8.46
C GLN A 22 4.14 -6.02 9.95
N THR A 23 4.02 -4.76 10.37
CA THR A 23 4.21 -4.37 11.78
C THR A 23 3.09 -4.89 12.69
N HIS A 24 1.88 -5.02 12.14
CA HIS A 24 0.68 -5.44 12.89
C HIS A 24 0.35 -6.91 12.73
N SER A 25 1.22 -7.74 12.13
CA SER A 25 1.01 -9.18 11.94
C SER A 25 1.96 -9.97 12.86
N PRO A 26 1.57 -10.31 14.11
CA PRO A 26 2.44 -10.99 15.07
C PRO A 26 3.02 -12.31 14.56
N GLY A 27 2.26 -13.06 13.76
CA GLY A 27 2.73 -14.32 13.15
C GLY A 27 3.95 -14.15 12.25
N ALA A 28 4.12 -12.95 11.67
CA ALA A 28 5.22 -12.64 10.77
C ALA A 28 6.39 -11.89 11.46
N ALA A 29 6.35 -11.70 12.79
CA ALA A 29 7.29 -10.82 13.50
C ALA A 29 8.77 -11.21 13.36
N HIS A 30 9.05 -12.50 13.12
CA HIS A 30 10.40 -13.06 12.97
C HIS A 30 10.77 -13.35 11.52
N MET A 31 9.88 -13.10 10.57
CA MET A 31 10.12 -13.39 9.15
C MET A 31 10.94 -12.30 8.48
N ASP A 32 11.68 -12.65 7.43
CA ASP A 32 12.30 -11.65 6.57
C ASP A 32 11.20 -10.86 5.85
N LYS A 33 11.23 -9.54 6.01
CA LYS A 33 10.28 -8.62 5.37
C LYS A 33 10.33 -8.70 3.84
N ALA A 34 11.44 -9.15 3.26
CA ALA A 34 11.57 -9.34 1.82
C ALA A 34 10.66 -10.47 1.29
N GLY A 35 10.35 -11.48 2.12
CA GLY A 35 9.46 -12.58 1.79
C GLY A 35 7.99 -12.36 2.20
N LEU A 36 7.66 -11.17 2.72
CA LEU A 36 6.30 -10.83 3.14
C LEU A 36 5.62 -9.91 2.13
N HIS A 37 4.49 -10.37 1.60
CA HIS A 37 3.74 -9.69 0.54
C HIS A 37 2.32 -9.36 0.98
N ILE A 38 1.75 -8.26 0.47
CA ILE A 38 0.33 -7.95 0.65
C ILE A 38 -0.47 -8.39 -0.57
N GLY A 39 -1.72 -8.81 -0.36
CA GLY A 39 -2.71 -8.92 -1.43
C GLY A 39 -3.50 -7.62 -1.54
N ALA A 40 -3.50 -6.97 -2.71
CA ALA A 40 -4.23 -5.73 -2.93
C ALA A 40 -4.78 -5.59 -4.35
N ILE A 41 -5.96 -4.99 -4.48
CA ILE A 41 -6.59 -4.61 -5.74
C ILE A 41 -6.84 -3.10 -5.71
N ALA A 42 -6.43 -2.40 -6.77
CA ALA A 42 -6.60 -0.96 -6.88
C ALA A 42 -7.37 -0.56 -8.14
N PHE A 43 -8.43 0.21 -7.98
CA PHE A 43 -9.20 0.84 -9.06
C PHE A 43 -8.87 2.33 -9.09
N ILE A 44 -8.51 2.84 -10.27
CA ILE A 44 -8.22 4.26 -10.47
C ILE A 44 -9.45 4.89 -11.12
N HIS A 45 -10.15 5.72 -10.35
CA HIS A 45 -11.32 6.45 -10.81
C HIS A 45 -10.94 7.89 -11.15
N ARG A 46 -11.48 8.39 -12.27
CA ARG A 46 -11.27 9.75 -12.78
C ARG A 46 -12.56 10.57 -12.89
N PHE A 47 -13.66 10.05 -12.32
CA PHE A 47 -14.98 10.66 -12.46
C PHE A 47 -15.15 11.83 -11.49
N GLY A 48 -15.13 13.04 -12.05
CA GLY A 48 -16.05 14.12 -11.72
C GLY A 48 -16.77 14.53 -13.01
N SER A 49 -17.81 15.36 -12.96
CA SER A 49 -18.41 15.90 -14.20
C SER A 49 -17.34 16.60 -15.05
N SER A 50 -17.63 16.94 -16.31
CA SER A 50 -16.70 17.57 -17.27
C SER A 50 -16.05 18.89 -16.81
N LEU A 51 -16.35 19.36 -15.59
CA LEU A 51 -15.86 20.57 -14.94
C LEU A 51 -14.87 20.31 -13.79
N ASN A 52 -14.66 19.07 -13.33
CA ASN A 52 -13.73 18.77 -12.23
C ASN A 52 -13.06 17.39 -12.37
N GLU A 53 -11.78 17.37 -12.76
CA GLU A 53 -10.99 16.14 -12.84
C GLU A 53 -10.57 15.69 -11.42
N HIS A 54 -11.40 14.85 -10.79
CA HIS A 54 -11.11 14.31 -9.46
C HIS A 54 -10.59 12.88 -9.52
N VAL A 55 -9.28 12.73 -9.76
CA VAL A 55 -8.64 11.41 -9.74
C VAL A 55 -8.54 10.89 -8.31
N HIS A 56 -9.00 9.66 -8.06
CA HIS A 56 -8.92 9.00 -6.76
C HIS A 56 -8.76 7.48 -6.91
N PHE A 57 -8.24 6.84 -5.86
CA PHE A 57 -7.99 5.41 -5.82
C PHE A 57 -8.99 4.73 -4.88
N HIS A 58 -9.60 3.64 -5.32
CA HIS A 58 -10.26 2.67 -4.45
C HIS A 58 -9.33 1.47 -4.32
N VAL A 59 -8.87 1.17 -3.11
CA VAL A 59 -7.92 0.07 -2.89
C VAL A 59 -8.48 -0.87 -1.83
N CYS A 60 -8.69 -2.13 -2.20
CA CYS A 60 -8.99 -3.20 -1.25
C CYS A 60 -7.69 -3.96 -0.97
N VAL A 61 -7.37 -4.13 0.32
CA VAL A 61 -6.16 -4.83 0.78
C VAL A 61 -6.60 -5.91 1.77
N VAL A 62 -5.99 -7.09 1.67
CA VAL A 62 -6.18 -8.15 2.67
C VAL A 62 -5.61 -7.68 4.00
N ASP A 63 -6.29 -8.02 5.10
CA ASP A 63 -5.95 -7.63 6.48
C ASP A 63 -4.79 -8.46 7.06
N GLY A 64 -3.70 -8.58 6.32
CA GLY A 64 -2.51 -9.32 6.72
C GLY A 64 -1.47 -9.39 5.62
N VAL A 65 -0.47 -10.24 5.83
CA VAL A 65 0.61 -10.48 4.88
C VAL A 65 0.74 -11.96 4.57
N PHE A 66 1.21 -12.27 3.37
CA PHE A 66 1.52 -13.61 2.90
C PHE A 66 3.03 -13.80 2.94
N GLU A 67 3.46 -14.89 3.56
CA GLU A 67 4.82 -15.40 3.49
C GLU A 67 4.90 -16.44 2.38
N GLU A 68 5.88 -16.28 1.48
CA GLU A 68 6.23 -17.33 0.51
C GLU A 68 7.10 -18.38 1.21
N VAL A 69 6.67 -19.64 1.15
CA VAL A 69 7.41 -20.79 1.73
C VAL A 69 7.72 -21.82 0.66
N GLU A 70 8.76 -22.62 0.88
CA GLU A 70 9.06 -23.74 0.00
C GLU A 70 7.84 -24.69 -0.06
N GLY A 71 7.42 -25.05 -1.27
CA GLY A 71 6.29 -25.95 -1.47
C GLY A 71 6.60 -27.37 -1.00
N GLU A 72 5.61 -28.06 -0.43
CA GLU A 72 5.70 -29.49 -0.18
C GLU A 72 5.87 -30.21 -1.52
N GLY A 73 7.06 -30.76 -1.76
CA GLY A 73 7.30 -31.67 -2.87
C GLY A 73 6.57 -32.98 -2.61
N ASP A 74 5.73 -33.40 -3.56
CA ASP A 74 5.17 -34.75 -3.54
C ASP A 74 6.32 -35.75 -3.75
N ALA A 75 6.65 -36.52 -2.72
CA ALA A 75 7.76 -37.46 -2.72
C ALA A 75 7.60 -38.58 -3.77
N ASP A 76 6.41 -38.75 -4.34
CA ASP A 76 6.07 -39.80 -5.32
C ASP A 76 5.76 -39.24 -6.74
N ALA A 77 5.87 -37.92 -6.96
CA ALA A 77 5.62 -37.31 -8.28
C ALA A 77 6.91 -36.98 -9.04
N THR A 78 6.92 -37.28 -10.35
CA THR A 78 7.93 -36.80 -11.32
C THR A 78 8.24 -35.32 -11.12
N PRO A 79 9.48 -34.84 -11.36
CA PRO A 79 9.93 -33.50 -11.01
C PRO A 79 9.15 -32.43 -11.76
N ARG A 80 8.01 -32.04 -11.19
CA ARG A 80 7.29 -30.82 -11.50
C ARG A 80 7.85 -29.77 -10.57
N ILE A 81 7.94 -28.54 -11.08
CA ILE A 81 8.25 -27.36 -10.28
C ILE A 81 7.31 -27.37 -9.08
N SER A 82 7.84 -27.59 -7.88
CA SER A 82 7.08 -27.49 -6.64
C SER A 82 6.49 -26.09 -6.59
N SER A 83 5.16 -25.96 -6.60
CA SER A 83 4.52 -24.66 -6.41
C SER A 83 4.90 -24.15 -5.02
N PRO A 84 5.45 -22.94 -4.87
CA PRO A 84 5.74 -22.39 -3.55
C PRO A 84 4.46 -22.36 -2.71
N GLY A 85 4.58 -22.77 -1.45
CA GLY A 85 3.50 -22.66 -0.49
C GLY A 85 3.32 -21.21 -0.06
N VAL A 86 2.16 -20.89 0.52
CA VAL A 86 1.90 -19.57 1.11
C VAL A 86 1.32 -19.71 2.51
N ILE A 87 1.87 -18.96 3.46
CA ILE A 87 1.33 -18.85 4.81
C ILE A 87 0.74 -17.45 4.99
N PHE A 88 -0.50 -17.37 5.46
CA PHE A 88 -1.14 -16.10 5.77
C PHE A 88 -0.94 -15.72 7.24
N HIS A 89 -0.40 -14.52 7.45
CA HIS A 89 -0.24 -13.91 8.75
C HIS A 89 -1.24 -12.75 8.90
N ALA A 90 -2.30 -13.00 9.66
CA ALA A 90 -3.33 -11.98 9.91
C ALA A 90 -2.76 -10.80 10.70
N ALA A 91 -3.14 -9.60 10.29
CA ALA A 91 -2.89 -8.39 11.06
C ALA A 91 -3.88 -8.30 12.23
N THR A 92 -3.46 -7.65 13.31
CA THR A 92 -4.23 -7.46 14.54
C THR A 92 -4.27 -5.98 14.90
N GLY A 93 -5.34 -5.54 15.56
CA GLY A 93 -5.46 -4.15 16.03
C GLY A 93 -5.59 -3.11 14.92
N ILE A 94 -6.12 -3.48 13.74
CA ILE A 94 -6.38 -2.51 12.66
C ILE A 94 -7.63 -1.68 13.01
N ASP A 95 -7.41 -0.57 13.70
CA ASP A 95 -8.44 0.38 14.12
C ASP A 95 -8.15 1.82 13.64
N ALA A 96 -9.04 2.75 13.97
CA ALA A 96 -8.89 4.15 13.59
C ALA A 96 -7.60 4.79 14.14
N ALA A 97 -7.15 4.39 15.33
CA ALA A 97 -5.92 4.88 15.94
C ALA A 97 -4.68 4.41 15.17
N THR A 98 -4.72 3.19 14.63
CA THR A 98 -3.68 2.61 13.79
C THR A 98 -3.67 3.23 12.38
N VAL A 99 -4.84 3.61 11.86
CA VAL A 99 -4.99 4.23 10.53
C VAL A 99 -4.53 5.70 10.48
N ALA A 100 -4.74 6.49 11.53
CA ALA A 100 -4.41 7.92 11.51
C ALA A 100 -2.91 8.22 11.23
N PRO A 101 -1.94 7.50 11.83
CA PRO A 101 -0.52 7.62 11.48
C PRO A 101 -0.22 7.22 10.03
N VAL A 102 -0.96 6.25 9.47
CA VAL A 102 -0.83 5.81 8.08
C VAL A 102 -1.23 6.93 7.14
N GLN A 103 -2.38 7.57 7.37
CA GLN A 103 -2.84 8.72 6.58
C GLN A 103 -1.82 9.87 6.61
N THR A 104 -1.29 10.18 7.79
CA THR A 104 -0.25 11.22 7.96
C THR A 104 1.02 10.88 7.18
N THR A 105 1.44 9.61 7.22
CA THR A 105 2.62 9.12 6.50
C THR A 105 2.43 9.17 4.99
N LEU A 106 1.24 8.77 4.50
CA LEU A 106 0.86 8.83 3.10
C LEU A 106 0.90 10.26 2.58
N GLN A 107 0.23 11.19 3.27
CA GLN A 107 0.20 12.61 2.91
C GLN A 107 1.62 13.17 2.80
N LYS A 108 2.46 12.97 3.82
CA LYS A 108 3.86 13.44 3.81
C LYS A 108 4.68 12.86 2.66
N ARG A 109 4.57 11.55 2.41
CA ARG A 109 5.36 10.87 1.36
C ARG A 109 4.91 11.29 -0.04
N ILE A 110 3.61 11.46 -0.27
CA ILE A 110 3.05 11.84 -1.57
C ILE A 110 3.38 13.31 -1.88
N LEU A 111 3.15 14.23 -0.94
CA LEU A 111 3.53 15.64 -1.12
C LEU A 111 5.03 15.80 -1.39
N ARG A 112 5.88 15.10 -0.62
CA ARG A 112 7.33 15.08 -0.88
C ARG A 112 7.66 14.56 -2.28
N ALA A 113 6.96 13.53 -2.75
CA ALA A 113 7.19 12.96 -4.06
C ALA A 113 6.72 13.85 -5.21
N PHE A 114 5.69 14.68 -4.99
CA PHE A 114 5.25 15.73 -5.92
C PHE A 114 6.26 16.86 -6.01
N VAL A 115 6.73 17.37 -4.85
CA VAL A 115 7.79 18.39 -4.81
C VAL A 115 9.05 17.91 -5.50
N ALA A 116 9.49 16.68 -5.21
CA ALA A 116 10.70 16.11 -5.81
C ALA A 116 10.60 15.92 -7.34
N ARG A 117 9.39 15.98 -7.91
CA ARG A 117 9.14 15.87 -9.36
C ARG A 117 8.76 17.21 -10.00
N GLY A 118 8.79 18.31 -9.25
CA GLY A 118 8.38 19.63 -9.73
C GLY A 118 6.88 19.75 -10.04
N LEU A 119 6.06 18.87 -9.45
CA LEU A 119 4.60 18.86 -9.63
C LEU A 119 3.87 19.78 -8.63
N LEU A 120 4.57 20.19 -7.57
CA LEU A 120 4.03 21.01 -6.48
C LEU A 120 5.18 21.84 -5.89
N GLU A 121 4.92 23.10 -5.54
CA GLU A 121 5.93 23.92 -4.88
C GLU A 121 6.13 23.51 -3.41
N ASN A 122 7.31 23.82 -2.86
CA ASN A 122 7.62 23.47 -1.47
C ASN A 122 6.76 24.22 -0.46
N CYS A 123 6.40 25.48 -0.73
CA CYS A 123 5.48 26.25 0.11
C CYS A 123 4.09 25.63 0.11
N ASP A 124 3.55 25.32 -1.06
CA ASP A 124 2.23 24.69 -1.20
C ASP A 124 2.18 23.35 -0.48
N ALA A 125 3.22 22.52 -0.63
CA ALA A 125 3.32 21.24 0.08
C ALA A 125 3.32 21.41 1.61
N LYS A 126 3.92 22.49 2.14
CA LYS A 126 3.89 22.77 3.58
C LYS A 126 2.50 23.20 4.03
N ASP A 127 1.83 24.04 3.26
CA ASP A 127 0.47 24.48 3.57
C ASP A 127 -0.51 23.31 3.54
N MET A 128 -0.40 22.44 2.52
CA MET A 128 -1.22 21.23 2.36
C MET A 128 -1.04 20.21 3.49
N LEU A 129 0.09 20.21 4.22
CA LEU A 129 0.26 19.37 5.42
C LEU A 129 -0.62 19.82 6.57
N GLY A 130 -1.04 21.09 6.61
CA GLY A 130 -1.96 21.62 7.61
C GLY A 130 -3.44 21.39 7.31
N TYR A 131 -3.78 20.84 6.13
CA TYR A 131 -5.16 20.66 5.72
C TYR A 131 -5.84 19.55 6.54
N LYS A 132 -7.00 19.87 7.13
CA LYS A 132 -7.80 18.91 7.91
C LYS A 132 -8.32 17.73 7.08
N HIS A 133 -8.50 17.93 5.78
CA HIS A 133 -8.95 16.90 4.85
C HIS A 133 -7.84 16.65 3.83
N SER A 134 -6.94 15.72 4.17
CA SER A 134 -5.72 15.43 3.40
C SER A 134 -5.95 14.72 2.07
N GLY A 135 -7.21 14.45 1.70
CA GLY A 135 -7.59 13.62 0.55
C GLY A 135 -7.49 12.12 0.82
N PHE A 136 -7.15 11.70 2.05
CA PHE A 136 -7.15 10.30 2.48
C PHE A 136 -8.30 10.06 3.46
N SER A 137 -9.23 9.18 3.07
CA SER A 137 -10.24 8.57 3.93
C SER A 137 -10.10 7.06 3.83
N VAL A 138 -10.17 6.36 4.96
CA VAL A 138 -10.16 4.89 5.03
C VAL A 138 -11.47 4.46 5.67
#